data_AF-A0A7H0IT34-F1
#
_entry.id   AF-A0A7H0IT34-F1
#
_cell.length_a   1.000
_cell.length_b   1.000
_cell.length_c   1.000
_cell.angle_alpha   90.00
_cell.angle_beta   90.00
_cell.angle_gamma   90.00
#
_symmetry.space_group_name_H-M   'P 1'
#
loop_
_entity.id
_entity.type
_entity.pdbx_description
1 polymer ?
#
loop_
_entity_poly.entity_id
_entity_poly.type
_entity_poly.pdbx_seq_one_letter_code
_entity_poly.pdbx_strand_id
1 'polypeptide(L)'
;MLACLHTLLDLVLPATGKRRSPSPVTPPAQPEPYVSPWSRPWTSPGKADAVRELQEERRRAAAYASLGIDYPYTYDGAPFAADSFPTTPGLAA
;
A
#
# COMPACT_ATOMS: atom_id res chain seq x y z
N MET A 1 12.35 -29.12 -7.66
CA MET A 1 12.20 -27.87 -6.88
C MET A 1 10.75 -27.40 -6.82
N LEU A 2 10.03 -27.23 -7.94
CA LEU A 2 8.60 -26.85 -7.90
C LEU A 2 7.72 -27.81 -7.08
N ALA A 3 8.00 -29.12 -7.12
CA ALA A 3 7.24 -30.12 -6.38
C ALA A 3 7.32 -29.92 -4.85
N CYS A 4 8.51 -29.62 -4.30
CA CYS A 4 8.66 -29.34 -2.87
C CYS A 4 7.91 -28.10 -2.43
N LEU A 5 7.84 -27.08 -3.30
CA LEU A 5 7.11 -25.85 -3.02
C LEU A 5 5.60 -26.10 -2.92
N HIS A 6 5.03 -26.90 -3.83
CA HIS A 6 3.62 -27.26 -3.77
C HIS A 6 3.30 -28.06 -2.49
N THR A 7 4.14 -29.03 -2.12
CA THR A 7 3.93 -29.80 -0.90
C THR A 7 4.01 -28.95 0.37
N LEU A 8 4.88 -27.94 0.41
CA LEU A 8 4.95 -27.02 1.54
C LEU A 8 3.73 -26.11 1.62
N LEU A 9 3.22 -25.66 0.47
CA LEU A 9 2.02 -24.82 0.42
C LEU A 9 0.77 -25.58 0.87
N ASP A 10 0.58 -26.83 0.45
CA ASP A 10 -0.54 -27.67 0.89
C ASP A 10 -0.48 -28.00 2.39
N LEU A 11 0.73 -28.09 2.96
CA LEU A 11 0.91 -28.35 4.39
C LEU A 11 0.62 -27.11 5.26
N VAL A 12 0.98 -25.91 4.77
CA VAL A 12 0.87 -24.65 5.52
C VAL A 12 -0.49 -24.00 5.33
N LEU A 13 -1.11 -24.18 4.16
CA LEU A 13 -2.43 -23.65 3.85
C LEU A 13 -3.39 -24.84 3.83
N PRO A 14 -4.12 -25.12 4.94
CA PRO A 14 -5.17 -26.13 4.92
C PRO A 14 -6.27 -25.65 3.95
N ALA A 15 -6.11 -25.99 2.67
CA ALA A 15 -7.01 -25.67 1.58
C ALA A 15 -8.23 -26.60 1.62
N THR A 16 -8.87 -26.72 2.79
CA THR A 16 -10.13 -27.46 2.97
C THR A 16 -11.18 -26.58 3.64
N GLY A 17 -11.21 -25.30 3.27
CA GLY A 17 -12.36 -24.45 3.51
C GLY A 17 -13.52 -24.86 2.62
N LYS A 18 -14.54 -25.50 3.20
CA LYS A 18 -15.86 -25.71 2.55
C LYS A 18 -16.38 -24.36 2.06
N ARG A 19 -16.41 -24.15 0.75
CA ARG A 19 -17.06 -22.96 0.16
C ARG A 19 -18.53 -22.97 0.61
N ARG A 20 -18.97 -21.91 1.32
CA ARG A 20 -20.40 -21.71 1.58
C ARG A 20 -21.11 -21.65 0.23
N SER A 21 -22.17 -22.43 0.06
CA SER A 21 -23.11 -22.23 -1.03
C SER A 21 -23.61 -20.78 -0.98
N PRO A 22 -23.61 -20.05 -2.11
CA PRO A 22 -24.15 -18.70 -2.13
C PRO A 22 -25.64 -18.77 -1.81
N SER A 23 -26.07 -18.13 -0.72
CA SER A 23 -27.46 -17.74 -0.56
C SER A 23 -27.84 -16.83 -1.73
N PRO A 24 -29.07 -16.91 -2.28
CA PRO A 24 -29.54 -15.94 -3.23
C PRO A 24 -29.72 -14.60 -2.52
N VAL A 25 -28.70 -13.74 -2.64
CA VAL A 25 -28.78 -12.34 -2.22
C VAL A 25 -29.39 -11.58 -3.40
N THR A 26 -30.56 -10.98 -3.19
CA THR A 26 -31.15 -9.99 -4.12
C THR A 26 -30.14 -8.86 -4.34
N PRO A 27 -29.71 -8.55 -5.58
CA PRO A 27 -28.70 -7.53 -5.83
C PRO A 27 -29.23 -6.13 -5.46
N PRO A 28 -28.52 -5.33 -4.64
CA PRO A 28 -28.77 -3.89 -4.58
C PRO A 28 -28.33 -3.22 -5.90
N ALA A 29 -28.92 -2.06 -6.20
CA ALA A 29 -28.71 -1.28 -7.42
C ALA A 29 -27.22 -1.19 -7.82
N GLN A 30 -26.95 -1.46 -9.10
CA GLN A 30 -25.62 -1.55 -9.72
C GLN A 30 -24.78 -0.29 -9.42
N PRO A 31 -23.68 -0.38 -8.64
CA PRO A 31 -22.68 0.66 -8.60
C PRO A 31 -21.79 0.59 -9.85
N GLU A 32 -21.20 1.72 -10.23
CA GLU A 32 -20.14 1.86 -11.24
C GLU A 32 -19.19 0.65 -11.26
N PRO A 33 -18.72 0.20 -12.45
CA PRO A 33 -17.88 -0.99 -12.55
C PRO A 33 -16.63 -0.83 -11.67
N TYR A 34 -16.52 -1.67 -10.64
CA TYR A 34 -15.35 -1.72 -9.77
C TYR A 34 -14.13 -2.14 -10.60
N VAL A 35 -13.26 -1.18 -10.91
CA VAL A 35 -11.97 -1.45 -11.56
C VAL A 35 -10.95 -1.73 -10.46
N SER A 36 -10.46 -2.97 -10.40
CA SER A 36 -9.42 -3.35 -9.46
C SER A 36 -8.17 -2.46 -9.67
N PRO A 37 -7.63 -1.84 -8.60
CA PRO A 37 -6.37 -1.09 -8.67
C PRO A 37 -5.21 -1.92 -9.26
N TRP A 38 -5.27 -3.24 -9.05
CA TRP A 38 -4.28 -4.21 -9.50
C TRP A 38 -4.43 -4.65 -10.96
N SER A 39 -5.51 -4.25 -11.64
CA SER A 39 -5.71 -4.53 -13.07
C SER A 39 -5.04 -3.50 -13.98
N ARG A 40 -4.50 -2.42 -13.41
CA ARG A 40 -3.76 -1.40 -14.17
C ARG A 40 -2.38 -1.95 -14.54
N PRO A 41 -1.91 -1.81 -15.79
CA PRO A 41 -0.54 -2.14 -16.13
C PRO A 41 0.40 -1.27 -15.30
N TRP A 42 1.36 -1.89 -14.62
CA TRP A 42 2.35 -1.18 -13.82
C TRP A 42 3.10 -0.19 -14.72
N THR A 43 2.82 1.10 -14.53
CA THR A 43 3.49 2.17 -15.26
C THR A 43 4.69 2.57 -14.44
N SER A 44 5.85 1.99 -14.74
CA SER A 44 7.11 2.41 -14.11
C SER A 44 7.42 3.85 -14.53
N PRO A 45 7.78 4.74 -13.59
CA PRO A 45 8.35 6.03 -13.95
C PRO A 45 9.61 5.83 -14.81
N GLY A 46 9.91 6.80 -15.67
CA GLY A 46 11.16 6.80 -16.44
C GLY A 46 12.36 6.77 -15.51
N LYS A 47 13.44 6.08 -15.90
CA LYS A 47 14.64 5.87 -15.04
C LYS A 47 15.19 7.19 -14.45
N ALA A 48 15.18 8.27 -15.22
CA ALA A 48 15.65 9.57 -14.76
C ALA A 48 14.70 10.21 -13.73
N ASP A 49 13.40 10.16 -13.97
CA ASP A 49 12.39 10.72 -13.07
C ASP A 49 12.34 9.95 -11.74
N ALA A 50 12.40 8.62 -11.80
CA ALA A 50 12.46 7.77 -10.60
C ALA A 50 13.66 8.09 -9.70
N VAL A 51 14.84 8.34 -10.30
CA VAL A 51 16.04 8.70 -9.54
C VAL A 51 15.91 10.10 -8.93
N ARG A 52 15.36 11.06 -9.67
CA ARG A 52 15.14 12.43 -9.18
C ARG A 52 14.17 12.43 -8.00
N GLU A 53 13.03 11.78 -8.14
CA GLU A 53 12.00 11.67 -7.09
C GLU A 53 12.55 10.98 -5.85
N LEU A 54 13.32 9.89 -6.03
CA LEU A 54 13.94 9.19 -4.91
C LEU A 54 15.01 10.05 -4.19
N GLN A 55 15.80 10.83 -4.92
CA GLN A 55 16.79 11.73 -4.32
C GLN A 55 16.15 12.90 -3.57
N GLU A 56 15.05 13.43 -4.09
CA GLU A 56 14.26 14.46 -3.42
C GLU A 56 13.67 13.91 -2.12
N GLU A 57 13.04 12.74 -2.17
CA GLU A 57 12.44 12.08 -1.02
C GLU A 57 13.47 11.79 0.08
N ARG A 58 14.66 11.31 -0.31
CA ARG A 58 15.77 11.08 0.64
C ARG A 58 16.26 12.36 1.30
N ARG A 59 16.36 13.47 0.55
CA ARG A 59 16.75 14.76 1.13
C ARG A 59 15.70 15.25 2.11
N ARG A 60 14.43 15.11 1.78
CA ARG A 60 13.32 15.48 2.65
C ARG A 60 13.34 14.66 3.95
N ALA A 61 13.45 13.34 3.85
CA ALA A 61 13.56 12.45 5.01
C ALA A 61 14.77 12.78 5.90
N ALA A 62 15.93 13.08 5.31
CA ALA A 62 17.12 13.49 6.05
C ALA A 62 16.92 14.81 6.81
N ALA A 63 16.21 15.78 6.22
CA ALA A 63 15.87 17.03 6.89
C ALA A 63 14.99 16.79 8.13
N TYR A 64 13.96 15.95 8.01
CA TYR A 64 13.12 15.59 9.17
C TYR A 64 13.91 14.85 10.27
N ALA A 65 14.75 13.88 9.89
CA ALA A 65 15.60 13.16 10.83
C ALA A 65 16.57 14.10 11.58
N SER A 66 17.10 15.13 10.92
CA SER A 66 17.96 16.12 11.56
C SER A 66 17.24 16.95 12.63
N LEU A 67 15.92 17.11 12.52
CA LEU A 67 15.07 17.79 13.48
C LEU A 67 14.54 16.85 14.58
N GLY A 68 14.87 15.55 14.51
CA GLY A 68 14.31 14.52 15.38
C GLY A 68 12.81 14.30 15.19
N ILE A 69 12.27 14.71 14.04
CA ILE A 69 10.86 14.59 13.68
C ILE A 69 10.70 13.34 12.83
N ASP A 70 9.68 12.54 13.12
CA ASP A 70 9.35 11.39 12.29
C ASP A 70 8.79 11.85 10.94
N TYR A 71 9.18 11.18 9.87
CA TYR A 71 8.79 11.59 8.51
C TYR A 71 7.29 11.34 8.31
N PRO A 72 6.47 12.38 8.04
CA PRO A 72 5.03 12.23 7.95
C PRO A 72 4.64 11.65 6.59
N TYR A 73 4.82 10.34 6.43
CA TYR A 73 4.47 9.63 5.21
C TYR A 73 2.95 9.61 5.06
N THR A 74 2.40 10.35 4.10
CA THR A 74 0.96 10.40 3.80
C THR A 74 0.71 10.26 2.30
N TYR A 75 -0.50 9.88 1.92
CA TYR A 75 -0.95 9.73 0.54
C TYR A 75 -2.46 9.99 0.44
N ASP A 76 -2.95 10.35 -0.74
CA ASP A 76 -4.39 10.57 -0.97
C ASP A 76 -5.19 9.30 -0.63
N GLY A 77 -6.11 9.44 0.33
CA GLY A 77 -6.93 8.33 0.84
C GLY A 77 -6.27 7.51 1.95
N ALA A 78 -5.17 7.97 2.54
CA ALA A 78 -4.57 7.30 3.70
C ALA A 78 -5.57 7.21 4.88
N PRO A 79 -5.61 6.07 5.60
CA PRO A 79 -6.51 5.88 6.74
C PRO A 79 -6.05 6.60 8.02
N PHE A 80 -4.95 7.35 7.96
CA PHE A 80 -4.38 8.11 9.07
C PHE A 80 -4.02 9.52 8.59
N ALA A 81 -4.27 10.52 9.45
CA ALA A 81 -4.02 11.93 9.13
C ALA A 81 -2.52 12.26 9.24
N ALA A 82 -2.05 13.24 8.46
CA ALA A 82 -0.66 13.72 8.55
C ALA A 82 -0.33 14.24 9.97
N ASP A 83 -1.32 14.81 10.64
CA ASP A 83 -1.28 15.37 11.98
C ASP A 83 -1.20 14.29 13.08
N SER A 84 -1.35 13.01 12.71
CA SER A 84 -1.18 11.87 13.62
C SER A 84 0.29 11.60 13.94
N PHE A 85 1.22 12.18 13.17
CA PHE A 85 2.64 12.12 13.43
C PHE A 85 3.05 13.30 14.31
N PRO A 86 3.82 13.09 15.40
CA PRO A 86 4.21 14.16 16.30
C PRO A 86 5.03 15.20 15.54
N THR A 87 4.42 16.36 15.29
CA THR A 87 5.15 17.55 14.84
C THR A 87 5.86 18.12 16.05
N THR A 88 7.19 18.10 16.08
CA THR A 88 7.94 18.81 17.12
C THR A 88 7.58 20.30 17.02
N PRO A 89 6.94 20.89 18.06
CA PRO A 89 6.60 22.31 18.02
C PRO A 89 7.89 23.13 18.06
N GLY A 90 8.26 23.69 16.92
CA GLY A 90 9.50 24.46 16.77
C GLY A 90 9.87 24.86 15.34
N LEU A 91 9.24 24.27 14.31
CA LEU A 91 9.51 24.61 12.91
C LEU A 91 8.46 25.59 12.34
N ALA A 92 8.42 26.79 12.92
CA ALA A 92 7.81 27.97 12.28
C ALA A 92 8.85 29.10 12.33
N ALA A 93 9.67 29.19 11.27
CA ALA A 93 10.37 30.39 10.82
C ALA A 93 10.98 30.12 9.44
#